data_AF-A0A3M2HHH8-F1
#
_entry.id   AF-A0A3M2HHH8-F1
#
_cell.length_a   1.000
_cell.length_b   1.000
_cell.length_c   1.000
_cell.angle_alpha   90.00
_cell.angle_beta   90.00
_cell.angle_gamma   90.00
#
_symmetry.space_group_name_H-M   'P 1'
#
loop_
_entity.id
_entity.type
_entity.pdbx_description
1 polymer ?
#
loop_
_entity_poly.entity_id
_entity_poly.type
_entity_poly.pdbx_seq_one_letter_code
_entity_poly.pdbx_strand_id
1 'polypeptide(L)'
;MIFAEFEYPEEYWDFHEGLKKYLLEHFKSIECGLQTDSWFWIHIDKHKVVIDTFSSMKHQIKSADTGPHIQQVISLLQKKYKINVYPEPELEDHDYLS
;
A
#
# COMPACT_ATOMS: atom_id res chain seq x y z
N MET A 1 4.96 -9.97 -0.67
CA MET A 1 4.40 -9.87 -2.03
C MET A 1 3.88 -8.47 -2.31
N ILE A 2 4.27 -7.90 -3.45
CA ILE A 2 3.90 -6.58 -3.96
C ILE A 2 2.87 -6.77 -5.07
N PHE A 3 1.69 -6.16 -4.94
CA PHE A 3 0.57 -6.36 -5.86
C PHE A 3 0.35 -5.19 -6.81
N ALA A 4 0.75 -3.99 -6.40
CA ALA A 4 0.54 -2.78 -7.17
C ALA A 4 1.46 -1.66 -6.68
N GLU A 5 1.65 -0.65 -7.51
CA GLU A 5 2.36 0.58 -7.16
C GLU A 5 1.52 1.81 -7.56
N PHE A 6 1.58 2.84 -6.74
CA PHE A 6 0.95 4.11 -7.04
C PHE A 6 1.75 4.89 -8.08
N GLU A 7 1.04 5.58 -8.97
CA GLU A 7 1.64 6.54 -9.89
C GLU A 7 1.17 7.96 -9.57
N TYR A 8 2.12 8.82 -9.20
CA TYR A 8 1.89 10.24 -8.95
C TYR A 8 3.19 11.03 -9.20
N PRO A 9 3.12 12.28 -9.66
CA PRO A 9 4.31 13.08 -10.00
C PRO A 9 5.10 13.61 -8.79
N GLU A 10 4.45 13.81 -7.65
CA GLU A 10 5.03 14.40 -6.43
C GLU A 10 5.90 13.41 -5.62
N GLU A 11 6.57 13.94 -4.60
CA GLU A 11 7.32 13.15 -3.63
C GLU A 11 6.38 12.45 -2.64
N TYR A 12 6.79 11.31 -2.08
CA TYR A 12 5.92 10.49 -1.25
C TYR A 12 5.49 11.19 0.05
N TRP A 13 6.30 12.11 0.58
CA TRP A 13 5.97 12.86 1.80
C TRP A 13 4.83 13.85 1.56
N ASP A 14 4.76 14.47 0.38
CA ASP A 14 3.69 15.38 0.00
C ASP A 14 2.39 14.60 -0.26
N PHE A 15 2.52 13.37 -0.79
CA PHE A 15 1.40 12.47 -1.03
C PHE A 15 0.80 11.86 0.26
N HIS A 16 1.62 11.67 1.31
CA HIS A 16 1.27 10.93 2.52
C HIS A 16 -0.03 11.41 3.18
N GLU A 17 -0.16 12.71 3.47
CA GLU A 17 -1.31 13.23 4.20
C GLU A 17 -2.63 13.08 3.42
N GLY A 18 -2.57 13.22 2.09
CA GLY A 18 -3.71 13.01 1.21
C GLY A 18 -4.17 11.55 1.19
N LEU A 19 -3.21 10.62 1.12
CA LEU A 19 -3.47 9.18 1.20
C LEU A 19 -4.01 8.79 2.58
N LYS A 20 -3.38 9.25 3.66
CA LYS A 20 -3.80 9.03 5.05
C LYS A 20 -5.25 9.42 5.28
N LYS A 21 -5.63 10.63 4.88
CA LYS A 21 -7.00 11.11 5.02
C LYS A 21 -7.99 10.19 4.30
N TYR A 22 -7.69 9.83 3.06
CA TYR A 22 -8.56 8.96 2.27
C TYR A 22 -8.70 7.56 2.88
N LEU A 23 -7.60 6.98 3.36
CA LEU A 23 -7.62 5.68 4.01
C LEU A 23 -8.45 5.72 5.30
N LEU A 24 -8.29 6.73 6.14
CA LEU A 24 -9.06 6.91 7.39
C LEU A 24 -10.55 7.14 7.16
N GLU A 25 -10.96 7.68 6.01
CA GLU A 25 -12.37 7.81 5.63
C GLU A 25 -13.03 6.46 5.32
N HIS A 26 -12.25 5.43 4.98
CA HIS A 26 -12.74 4.15 4.45
C HIS A 26 -12.42 2.93 5.30
N PHE A 27 -11.37 2.96 6.13
CA PHE A 27 -11.01 1.86 7.01
C PHE A 27 -10.95 2.29 8.47
N LYS A 28 -11.38 1.39 9.36
CA LYS A 28 -11.47 1.65 10.80
C LYS A 28 -10.17 1.36 11.55
N SER A 29 -9.34 0.46 11.03
CA SER A 29 -8.12 0.01 11.69
C SER A 29 -6.93 0.26 10.76
N ILE A 30 -6.28 1.40 10.97
CA ILE A 30 -5.10 1.82 10.23
C ILE A 30 -4.06 2.33 11.22
N GLU A 31 -2.82 1.89 11.04
CA GLU A 31 -1.63 2.50 11.61
C GLU A 31 -0.82 3.13 10.48
N CYS A 32 -0.16 4.26 10.73
CA CYS A 32 0.63 4.93 9.70
C CYS A 32 1.72 5.81 10.28
N GLY A 33 2.73 6.11 9.48
CA GLY A 33 3.79 7.05 9.82
C GLY A 33 4.51 7.60 8.60
N LEU A 34 5.18 8.72 8.83
CA LEU A 34 6.08 9.37 7.88
C LEU A 34 7.40 9.67 8.62
N GLN A 35 8.35 8.76 8.51
CA GLN A 35 9.63 8.81 9.24
C GLN A 35 10.73 8.25 8.35
N THR A 36 11.38 9.11 7.55
CA THR A 36 12.28 8.71 6.44
C THR A 36 11.53 8.02 5.29
N ASP A 37 10.55 7.19 5.60
CA ASP A 37 9.65 6.53 4.66
C ASP A 37 8.20 6.82 5.02
N SER A 38 7.31 6.63 4.05
CA SER A 38 5.87 6.64 4.27
C SER A 38 5.35 5.21 4.36
N TRP A 39 4.55 4.92 5.37
CA TRP A 39 3.97 3.60 5.56
C TRP A 39 2.57 3.65 6.16
N PHE A 40 1.75 2.67 5.78
CA PHE A 40 0.40 2.42 6.25
C PHE A 40 0.19 0.92 6.45
N TRP A 41 -0.37 0.53 7.59
CA TRP A 41 -0.82 -0.82 7.87
C TRP A 41 -2.33 -0.81 8.04
N ILE A 42 -3.02 -1.46 7.09
CA ILE A 42 -4.48 -1.59 7.09
C ILE A 42 -4.81 -3.01 7.54
N HIS A 43 -5.54 -3.12 8.66
CA HIS A 43 -5.95 -4.41 9.20
C HIS A 43 -7.38 -4.75 8.76
N ILE A 44 -7.54 -5.88 8.07
CA ILE A 44 -8.83 -6.38 7.56
C ILE A 44 -8.99 -7.82 8.05
N ASP A 45 -9.89 -8.04 9.00
CA ASP A 45 -10.09 -9.31 9.69
C ASP A 45 -8.78 -9.88 10.27
N LYS A 46 -8.25 -10.96 9.68
CA LYS A 46 -7.00 -11.61 10.06
C LYS A 46 -5.82 -11.22 9.16
N HIS A 47 -6.05 -10.36 8.19
CA HIS A 47 -5.08 -10.00 7.16
C HIS A 47 -4.59 -8.57 7.34
N LYS A 48 -3.39 -8.32 6.84
CA LYS A 48 -2.78 -6.99 6.78
C LYS A 48 -2.47 -6.63 5.33
N VAL A 49 -2.86 -5.43 4.94
CA VAL A 49 -2.40 -4.79 3.70
C VAL A 49 -1.45 -3.67 4.11
N VAL A 50 -0.25 -3.70 3.53
CA VAL A 50 0.78 -2.68 3.76
C VAL A 50 0.81 -1.77 2.54
N ILE A 51 0.93 -0.47 2.78
CA ILE A 51 1.23 0.50 1.73
C ILE A 51 2.48 1.26 2.18
N ASP A 52 3.60 1.11 1.49
CA ASP A 52 4.87 1.71 1.93
C ASP A 52 5.78 2.13 0.78
N THR A 53 6.85 2.86 1.11
CA THR A 53 7.92 3.27 0.20
C THR A 53 9.26 2.57 0.51
N PHE A 54 9.24 1.41 1.20
CA PHE A 54 10.48 0.82 1.72
C PHE A 54 11.39 0.27 0.61
N SER A 55 10.78 -0.24 -0.46
CA SER A 55 11.46 -0.84 -1.61
C SER A 55 11.39 0.02 -2.89
N SER A 56 10.77 1.20 -2.82
CA SER A 56 10.56 2.10 -3.96
C SER A 56 10.34 3.54 -3.51
N MET A 57 10.69 4.51 -4.37
CA MET A 57 10.38 5.92 -4.13
C MET A 57 8.88 6.25 -4.26
N LYS A 58 8.05 5.26 -4.60
CA LYS A 58 6.59 5.37 -4.68
C LYS A 58 5.92 4.35 -3.77
N HIS A 59 4.70 4.66 -3.35
CA HIS A 59 3.93 3.76 -2.51
C HIS A 59 3.61 2.46 -3.25
N GLN A 60 4.00 1.34 -2.66
CA GLN A 60 3.68 -0.01 -3.11
C GLN A 60 2.64 -0.62 -2.20
N ILE A 61 1.71 -1.39 -2.77
CA ILE A 61 0.63 -2.08 -2.06
C ILE A 61 1.03 -3.54 -1.92
N LYS A 62 1.18 -4.01 -0.68
CA LYS A 62 1.74 -5.31 -0.33
C LYS A 62 0.82 -6.10 0.60
N SER A 63 0.94 -7.42 0.56
CA SER A 63 0.36 -8.31 1.56
C SER A 63 1.15 -9.61 1.65
N ALA A 64 1.04 -10.31 2.78
CA ALA A 64 1.65 -11.63 2.96
C ALA A 64 0.89 -12.71 2.18
N ASP A 65 -0.41 -12.53 1.98
CA ASP A 65 -1.28 -13.52 1.35
C ASP A 65 -2.07 -12.90 0.19
N THR A 66 -2.36 -13.71 -0.82
CA THR A 66 -3.36 -13.34 -1.84
C THR A 66 -4.77 -13.50 -1.26
N GLY A 67 -5.72 -12.64 -1.65
CA GLY A 67 -7.09 -12.77 -1.17
C GLY A 67 -7.99 -11.57 -1.42
N PRO A 68 -9.25 -11.61 -0.93
CA PRO A 68 -10.20 -10.52 -1.10
C PRO A 68 -9.77 -9.21 -0.43
N HIS A 69 -8.99 -9.27 0.65
CA HIS A 69 -8.52 -8.10 1.41
C HIS A 69 -7.66 -7.17 0.55
N ILE A 70 -6.73 -7.73 -0.24
CA ILE A 70 -5.87 -6.92 -1.12
C ILE A 70 -6.67 -6.31 -2.28
N GLN A 71 -7.58 -7.09 -2.87
CA GLN A 71 -8.45 -6.60 -3.94
C GLN A 71 -9.39 -5.49 -3.46
N GLN A 72 -9.90 -5.59 -2.24
CA GLN A 72 -10.71 -4.55 -1.60
C GLN A 72 -9.94 -3.23 -1.49
N VAL A 73 -8.68 -3.28 -1.03
CA VAL A 73 -7.84 -2.09 -0.89
C VAL A 73 -7.50 -1.50 -2.26
N ILE A 74 -7.04 -2.31 -3.22
CA ILE A 74 -6.71 -1.85 -4.57
C ILE A 74 -7.94 -1.23 -5.25
N SER A 75 -9.09 -1.91 -5.22
CA SER A 75 -10.32 -1.43 -5.83
C SER A 75 -10.82 -0.13 -5.21
N LEU A 76 -10.60 0.07 -3.91
CA LEU A 76 -10.91 1.35 -3.26
C LEU A 76 -9.98 2.45 -3.77
N LEU A 77 -8.67 2.21 -3.76
CA LEU A 77 -7.67 3.20 -4.12
C LEU A 77 -7.78 3.64 -5.59
N GLN A 78 -8.09 2.69 -6.49
CA GLN A 78 -8.33 2.97 -7.91
C GLN A 78 -9.48 3.94 -8.17
N LYS A 79 -10.38 4.17 -7.21
CA LYS A 79 -11.46 5.17 -7.35
C LYS A 79 -10.94 6.61 -7.35
N LYS A 80 -9.76 6.85 -6.79
CA LYS A 80 -9.20 8.19 -6.58
C LYS A 80 -7.79 8.36 -7.14
N TYR A 81 -6.99 7.31 -7.13
CA TYR A 81 -5.57 7.35 -7.48
C TYR A 81 -5.29 6.50 -8.71
N LYS A 82 -4.22 6.86 -9.43
CA LYS A 82 -3.67 6.02 -10.49
C LYS A 82 -2.84 4.91 -9.84
N ILE A 83 -3.30 3.67 -9.98
CA ILE A 83 -2.67 2.48 -9.42
C ILE A 83 -2.28 1.55 -10.56
N ASN A 84 -1.00 1.23 -10.65
CA ASN A 84 -0.47 0.24 -11.59
C ASN A 84 -0.50 -1.13 -10.90
N VAL A 85 -1.50 -1.95 -11.26
CA VAL A 85 -1.68 -3.30 -10.70
C VAL A 85 -0.84 -4.27 -11.50
N TYR A 86 -0.05 -5.09 -10.81
CA TYR A 86 0.79 -6.09 -11.45
C TYR A 86 -0.04 -7.31 -11.87
N PRO A 87 0.30 -7.94 -13.02
CA PRO A 87 -0.40 -9.13 -13.48
C PRO A 87 -0.23 -10.31 -12.52
N GLU A 88 0.93 -10.39 -11.87
CA GLU A 88 1.26 -11.32 -10.79
C GLU A 88 1.99 -10.54 -9.69
N PRO A 89 1.83 -10.92 -8.41
CA PRO A 89 2.53 -10.23 -7.35
C PRO A 89 4.05 -10.45 -7.44
N GLU A 90 4.81 -9.38 -7.30
CA GLU A 90 6.26 -9.44 -7.21
C GLU A 90 6.70 -9.84 -5.79
N LEU A 91 7.84 -10.54 -5.69
CA LEU A 91 8.47 -10.82 -4.40
C LEU A 91 9.28 -9.60 -3.97
N GLU A 92 9.28 -9.32 -2.67
CA GLU A 92 10.13 -8.26 -2.13
C GLU A 92 11.56 -8.82 -2.02
N ASP A 93 12.58 -8.05 -2.38
CA ASP A 93 13.98 -8.53 -2.42
C ASP A 93 14.51 -9.05 -1.07
N HIS A 94 13.80 -8.77 0.03
CA HIS A 94 14.09 -9.29 1.37
C HIS A 94 13.54 -10.71 1.64
N ASP A 95 12.75 -11.31 0.74
CA ASP A 95 12.21 -12.67 0.89
C ASP A 95 13.25 -13.79 0.60
N TYR A 96 14.51 -13.46 0.28
CA TYR A 96 15.57 -14.43 -0.02
C TYR A 96 16.42 -14.88 1.17
N LEU A 97 16.17 -14.36 2.39
CA LEU A 97 16.91 -14.74 3.59
C LEU A 97 15.97 -15.26 4.69
N SER A 98 15.41 -16.45 4.46
CA SER A 98 14.83 -17.31 5.51
C SER A 98 15.47 -18.68 5.50
#